data_AF-A0A9D4Y881-F1
#
_entry.id   AF-A0A9D4Y881-F1
#
_cell.length_a   1.000
_cell.length_b   1.000
_cell.length_c   1.000
_cell.angle_alpha   90.00
_cell.angle_beta   90.00
_cell.angle_gamma   90.00
#
_symmetry.space_group_name_H-M   'P 1'
#
loop_
_entity.id
_entity.type
_entity.pdbx_description
1 polymer ?
#
loop_
_entity_poly.entity_id
_entity_poly.type
_entity_poly.pdbx_seq_one_letter_code
_entity_poly.pdbx_strand_id
1 'polypeptide(L)'
;MFIKQVVIEGFKSYREQIATEDFSPKVNCVVGANGSGKTNFFHAIRFVLSDLFQNLRNEDRHALLHEGAGHPVLSAFVEIVFDNSDNRIPVDKEEVHLRRTIGLKKDEYFLDGKHITKTEVMNLLESAGFSRSNPYYVVQQGKIASLTLMKDSERLDLLKEIGGTRVYEERRRESLKIMQDTGNKRKQIIQVVQYLDERLKELDEEKEELRQYQHLDKERKSLEYAIFNKEVQDARQKLAEIEEARTKVSEISAKKYNEVLDAHEKSKDLESNLKDITKELQSFIKEKEVIEKQRTKAIKKHTELELDAKDLREKISGNIRAKADAAKQLKILENKIQGSMDELDKISPSYDDLVQKEKDITKRIMEREKKLSILYQKQGRATQFSSKAARDKWLQREIKDLERVLSSNTTQEKKLMEEIERLKDEIHGCDENVQNRRSNITSMESQIAQSREGFNIYKEKRDRLHDKRKSLWNQENGLTAEIDKLRAEVEKAEKSLDNAIPGVSSPS
;
A
#
# COMPACT_ATOMS: atom_id res chain seq x y z
N MET A 1 46.08 -45.79 67.11
CA MET A 1 45.72 -46.47 65.86
C MET A 1 46.67 -47.63 65.59
N PHE A 2 46.13 -48.85 65.51
CA PHE A 2 46.82 -50.04 65.01
C PHE A 2 45.84 -50.96 64.27
N ILE A 3 46.36 -51.90 63.49
CA ILE A 3 45.52 -52.91 62.82
C ILE A 3 45.12 -53.94 63.87
N LYS A 4 43.82 -54.04 64.17
CA LYS A 4 43.27 -55.02 65.11
C LYS A 4 43.08 -56.37 64.43
N GLN A 5 42.51 -56.38 63.22
CA GLN A 5 42.20 -57.61 62.51
C GLN A 5 42.30 -57.42 60.99
N VAL A 6 42.63 -58.49 60.27
CA VAL A 6 42.58 -58.53 58.79
C VAL A 6 41.72 -59.71 58.35
N VAL A 7 40.73 -59.43 57.50
CA VAL A 7 39.84 -60.42 56.89
C VAL A 7 40.11 -60.47 55.39
N ILE A 8 40.35 -61.66 54.87
CA ILE A 8 40.74 -61.88 53.48
C ILE A 8 39.83 -62.96 52.88
N GLU A 9 39.26 -62.69 51.71
CA GLU A 9 38.49 -63.67 50.94
C GLU A 9 38.81 -63.57 49.45
N GLY A 10 38.98 -64.71 48.80
CA GLY A 10 39.19 -64.79 47.34
C GLY A 10 40.49 -64.19 46.81
N PHE A 11 41.40 -63.71 47.67
CA PHE A 11 42.62 -62.99 47.29
C PHE A 11 43.83 -63.91 47.18
N LYS A 12 44.41 -64.03 45.99
CA LYS A 12 45.61 -64.82 45.69
C LYS A 12 45.59 -66.25 46.26
N SER A 13 46.29 -66.51 47.37
CA SER A 13 46.35 -67.85 47.99
C SER A 13 45.18 -68.13 48.93
N TYR A 14 44.37 -67.13 49.26
CA TYR A 14 43.27 -67.21 50.21
C TYR A 14 41.95 -67.36 49.46
N ARG A 15 41.42 -68.60 49.39
CA ARG A 15 40.16 -68.88 48.70
C ARG A 15 38.95 -68.58 49.58
N GLU A 16 38.91 -69.21 50.74
CA GLU A 16 37.84 -69.05 51.73
C GLU A 16 38.07 -67.79 52.57
N GLN A 17 37.00 -67.29 53.19
CA GLN A 17 37.07 -66.17 54.12
C GLN A 17 37.89 -66.57 55.34
N ILE A 18 39.04 -65.93 55.52
CA ILE A 18 39.91 -66.13 56.67
C ILE A 18 40.06 -64.80 57.39
N ALA A 19 39.72 -64.82 58.69
CA ALA A 19 39.97 -63.71 59.59
C ALA A 19 41.17 -64.06 60.48
N THR A 20 42.09 -63.13 60.65
CA THR A 20 43.15 -63.28 61.65
C THR A 20 42.56 -63.20 63.05
N GLU A 21 43.27 -63.77 64.04
CA GLU A 21 43.05 -63.39 65.43
C GLU A 21 43.43 -61.91 65.65
N ASP A 22 42.96 -61.34 66.76
CA ASP A 22 43.26 -59.96 67.12
C ASP A 22 44.76 -59.77 67.31
N PHE A 23 45.33 -58.84 66.55
CA PHE A 23 46.74 -58.48 66.64
C PHE A 23 47.04 -57.72 67.93
N SER A 24 48.24 -57.95 68.46
CA SER A 24 48.75 -57.15 69.57
C SER A 24 49.09 -55.74 69.09
N PRO A 25 48.84 -54.68 69.89
CA PRO A 25 49.24 -53.31 69.54
C PRO A 25 50.76 -53.10 69.50
N LYS A 26 51.57 -54.08 69.93
CA LYS A 26 53.03 -53.99 69.98
C LYS A 26 53.68 -54.66 68.78
N VAL A 27 54.10 -55.91 68.91
CA VAL A 27 54.91 -56.61 67.90
C VAL A 27 54.20 -57.91 67.54
N ASN A 28 53.99 -58.12 66.24
CA ASN A 28 53.36 -59.32 65.69
C ASN A 28 54.33 -59.98 64.71
N CYS A 29 54.58 -61.28 64.88
CA CYS A 29 55.50 -62.04 64.04
C CYS A 29 54.74 -63.08 63.24
N VAL A 30 54.79 -63.01 61.91
CA VAL A 30 54.18 -63.98 61.00
C VAL A 30 55.24 -64.96 60.51
N VAL A 31 55.14 -66.22 60.94
CA VAL A 31 56.06 -67.30 60.57
C VAL A 31 55.34 -68.40 59.79
N GLY A 32 56.07 -69.16 58.98
CA GLY A 32 55.50 -70.25 58.18
C GLY A 32 56.50 -70.82 57.19
N ALA A 33 56.17 -71.93 56.54
CA ALA A 33 57.01 -72.56 55.52
C ALA A 33 57.15 -71.69 54.25
N ASN A 34 58.21 -71.88 53.47
CA ASN A 34 58.36 -71.18 52.19
C ASN A 34 57.19 -71.55 51.25
N GLY A 35 56.58 -70.54 50.61
CA GLY A 35 55.40 -70.74 49.77
C GLY A 35 54.05 -70.78 50.51
N SER A 36 54.02 -70.68 51.85
CA SER A 36 52.78 -70.75 52.65
C SER A 36 51.87 -69.50 52.56
N GLY A 37 52.04 -68.62 51.56
CA GLY A 37 51.21 -67.43 51.38
C GLY A 37 51.61 -66.20 52.21
N LYS A 38 52.69 -66.22 53.01
CA LYS A 38 53.13 -65.06 53.83
C LYS A 38 53.29 -63.76 53.04
N THR A 39 53.92 -63.82 51.87
CA THR A 39 54.06 -62.65 51.00
C THR A 39 52.69 -62.16 50.52
N ASN A 40 51.77 -63.07 50.22
CA ASN A 40 50.42 -62.72 49.80
C ASN A 40 49.59 -62.06 50.91
N PHE A 41 49.84 -62.42 52.18
CA PHE A 41 49.25 -61.72 53.34
C PHE A 41 49.63 -60.24 53.38
N PHE A 42 50.93 -59.92 53.31
CA PHE A 42 51.38 -58.52 53.28
C PHE A 42 50.94 -57.78 52.01
N HIS A 43 50.82 -58.49 50.89
CA HIS A 43 50.22 -57.93 49.67
C HIS A 43 48.75 -57.58 49.86
N ALA A 44 47.97 -58.37 50.62
CA ALA A 44 46.56 -58.07 50.91
C ALA A 44 46.43 -56.79 51.75
N ILE A 45 47.23 -56.64 52.80
CA ILE A 45 47.25 -55.42 53.62
C ILE A 45 47.63 -54.19 52.76
N ARG A 46 48.67 -54.33 51.94
CA ARG A 46 49.11 -53.27 51.02
C ARG A 46 48.06 -52.94 49.96
N PHE A 47 47.29 -53.92 49.52
CA PHE A 47 46.24 -53.74 48.53
C PHE A 47 45.15 -52.79 49.05
N VAL A 48 44.82 -52.83 50.34
CA VAL A 48 43.87 -51.87 50.92
C VAL A 48 44.51 -50.49 51.15
N LEU A 49 45.75 -50.43 51.65
CA LEU A 49 46.35 -49.18 52.14
C LEU A 49 47.13 -48.37 51.11
N SER A 50 47.50 -48.95 49.97
CA SER A 50 48.41 -48.31 49.01
C SER A 50 47.75 -47.95 47.69
N ASP A 51 48.11 -46.80 47.14
CA ASP A 51 47.64 -46.30 45.83
C ASP A 51 48.29 -47.03 44.63
N LEU A 52 49.26 -47.93 44.87
CA LEU A 52 50.01 -48.62 43.81
C LEU A 52 49.15 -49.53 42.91
N PHE A 53 47.98 -49.92 43.38
CA PHE A 53 47.03 -50.77 42.67
C PHE A 53 45.96 -49.94 41.93
N GLN A 54 46.24 -48.67 41.62
CA GLN A 54 45.32 -47.76 40.92
C GLN A 54 45.13 -48.10 39.43
N ASN A 55 46.21 -48.40 38.72
CA ASN A 55 46.23 -48.58 37.27
C ASN A 55 46.49 -50.04 36.89
N LEU A 56 45.76 -50.98 37.51
CA LEU A 56 45.88 -52.39 37.18
C LEU A 56 45.27 -52.68 35.81
N ARG A 57 46.06 -53.32 34.94
CA ARG A 57 45.53 -53.92 33.71
C ARG A 57 44.64 -55.10 34.05
N ASN A 58 43.79 -55.53 33.10
CA ASN A 58 42.89 -56.66 33.34
C ASN A 58 43.64 -57.93 33.78
N GLU A 59 44.79 -58.21 33.17
CA GLU A 59 45.68 -59.33 33.56
C GLU A 59 46.17 -59.20 35.01
N ASP A 60 46.59 -57.99 35.42
CA ASP A 60 47.04 -57.72 36.79
C ASP A 60 45.88 -57.85 37.80
N ARG A 61 44.64 -57.54 37.40
CA ARG A 61 43.44 -57.73 38.25
C ARG A 61 43.11 -59.21 38.42
N HIS A 62 43.17 -59.99 37.34
CA HIS A 62 42.98 -61.45 37.40
C HIS A 62 44.02 -62.10 38.34
N ALA A 63 45.28 -61.66 38.26
CA ALA A 63 46.36 -62.17 39.11
C ALA A 63 46.22 -61.86 40.62
N LEU A 64 45.27 -60.99 41.01
CA LEU A 64 44.94 -60.75 42.42
C LEU A 64 43.84 -61.68 42.94
N LEU A 65 43.03 -62.25 42.06
CA LEU A 65 42.02 -63.24 42.41
C LEU A 65 42.66 -64.61 42.64
N HIS A 66 42.01 -65.45 43.44
CA HIS A 66 42.48 -66.81 43.68
C HIS A 66 42.38 -67.67 42.41
N GLU A 67 43.53 -68.20 41.98
CA GLU A 67 43.64 -69.18 40.90
C GLU A 67 44.01 -70.54 41.51
N GLY A 68 43.06 -71.48 41.53
CA GLY A 68 43.23 -72.80 42.14
C GLY A 68 42.21 -73.82 41.62
N ALA A 69 42.33 -75.08 42.07
CA ALA A 69 41.42 -76.16 41.66
C ALA A 69 40.01 -75.95 42.26
N GLY A 70 39.01 -75.73 41.40
CA GLY A 70 37.61 -75.53 41.80
C GLY A 70 36.89 -74.48 40.94
N HIS A 71 35.76 -73.96 41.44
CA HIS A 71 35.05 -72.87 40.77
C HIS A 71 35.86 -71.56 40.80
N PRO A 72 35.90 -70.81 39.68
CA PRO A 72 36.63 -69.55 39.62
C PRO A 72 36.01 -68.51 40.54
N VAL A 73 36.84 -67.83 41.32
CA VAL A 73 36.42 -66.72 42.19
C VAL A 73 36.23 -65.47 41.33
N LEU A 74 35.02 -64.89 41.35
CA LEU A 74 34.66 -63.73 40.52
C LEU A 74 35.02 -62.37 41.19
N SER A 75 35.15 -62.38 42.51
CA SER A 75 35.48 -61.21 43.33
C SER A 75 36.26 -61.62 44.57
N ALA A 76 37.20 -60.77 44.99
CA ALA A 76 37.94 -60.90 46.23
C ALA A 76 37.73 -59.63 47.06
N PHE A 77 37.79 -59.74 48.38
CA PHE A 77 37.89 -58.55 49.23
C PHE A 77 38.93 -58.73 50.31
N VAL A 78 39.47 -57.60 50.74
CA VAL A 78 40.32 -57.51 51.91
C VAL A 78 39.75 -56.41 52.78
N GLU A 79 39.48 -56.75 54.03
CA GLU A 79 39.03 -55.81 55.06
C GLU A 79 40.06 -55.72 56.18
N ILE A 80 40.37 -54.49 56.56
CA ILE A 80 41.25 -54.18 57.68
C ILE A 80 40.42 -53.47 58.73
N VAL A 81 40.41 -54.04 59.94
CA VAL A 81 39.80 -53.44 61.12
C VAL A 81 40.88 -52.68 61.87
N PHE A 82 40.71 -51.36 61.96
CA PHE A 82 41.58 -50.48 62.73
C PHE A 82 40.97 -50.21 64.10
N ASP A 83 41.78 -50.31 65.14
CA ASP A 83 41.48 -49.67 66.42
C ASP A 83 41.79 -48.17 66.26
N ASN A 84 40.78 -47.33 66.39
CA ASN A 84 40.83 -45.87 66.25
C ASN A 84 40.62 -45.14 67.59
N SER A 85 41.00 -45.75 68.72
CA SER A 85 40.87 -45.15 70.06
C SER A 85 41.61 -43.79 70.22
N ASP A 86 42.57 -43.48 69.34
CA ASP A 86 43.28 -42.20 69.29
C ASP A 86 42.66 -41.16 68.33
N ASN A 87 41.50 -41.47 67.73
CA ASN A 87 40.77 -40.60 66.79
C ASN A 87 41.63 -40.03 65.66
N ARG A 88 42.61 -40.82 65.21
CA ARG A 88 43.54 -40.42 64.16
C ARG A 88 42.90 -40.49 62.77
N ILE A 89 41.98 -41.43 62.59
CA ILE A 89 41.03 -41.42 61.48
C ILE A 89 39.85 -40.54 61.92
N PRO A 90 39.42 -39.53 61.12
CA PRO A 90 38.34 -38.62 61.48
C PRO A 90 36.95 -39.28 61.32
N VAL A 91 36.73 -40.38 62.02
CA VAL A 91 35.48 -41.15 62.09
C VAL A 91 35.17 -41.35 63.57
N ASP A 92 33.95 -41.03 63.99
CA ASP A 92 33.50 -41.11 65.39
C ASP A 92 33.13 -42.56 65.77
N LYS A 93 34.13 -43.45 65.70
CA LYS A 93 34.04 -44.86 66.09
C LYS A 93 35.38 -45.34 66.64
N GLU A 94 35.30 -46.18 67.67
CA GLU A 94 36.47 -46.85 68.26
C GLU A 94 37.09 -47.90 67.34
N GLU A 95 36.27 -48.51 66.47
CA GLU A 95 36.73 -49.46 65.45
C GLU A 95 36.28 -48.99 64.06
N VAL A 96 37.23 -49.00 63.12
CA VAL A 96 37.01 -48.57 61.74
C VAL A 96 37.31 -49.72 60.79
N HIS A 97 36.31 -50.14 60.02
CA HIS A 97 36.40 -51.23 59.05
C HIS A 97 36.63 -50.66 57.66
N LEU A 98 37.83 -50.85 57.10
CA LEU A 98 38.14 -50.45 55.73
C LEU A 98 38.23 -51.70 54.85
N ARG A 99 37.25 -51.87 53.96
CA ARG A 99 37.19 -52.97 53.00
C ARG A 99 37.42 -52.47 51.59
N ARG A 100 38.27 -53.17 50.84
CA ARG A 100 38.42 -52.99 49.38
C ARG A 100 38.02 -54.28 48.68
N THR A 101 37.05 -54.18 47.79
CA THR A 101 36.53 -55.31 47.00
C THR A 101 36.99 -55.15 45.56
N ILE A 102 37.68 -56.16 45.03
CA ILE A 102 38.13 -56.23 43.64
C ILE A 102 37.36 -57.32 42.91
N GLY A 103 36.71 -56.94 41.82
CA GLY A 103 36.17 -57.86 40.83
C GLY A 103 36.87 -57.69 39.48
N LEU A 104 36.46 -58.50 38.51
CA LEU A 104 37.02 -58.46 37.15
C LEU A 104 36.89 -57.08 36.49
N LYS A 105 35.80 -56.35 36.78
CA LYS A 105 35.50 -55.05 36.15
C LYS A 105 35.48 -53.87 37.13
N LYS A 106 35.10 -54.11 38.39
CA LYS A 106 34.88 -53.07 39.41
C LYS A 106 35.88 -53.19 40.56
N ASP A 107 36.23 -52.05 41.12
CA ASP A 107 37.05 -51.91 42.33
C ASP A 107 36.29 -50.93 43.22
N GLU A 108 35.86 -51.39 44.40
CA GLU A 108 34.96 -50.67 45.29
C GLU A 108 35.56 -50.60 46.69
N TYR A 109 35.38 -49.47 47.36
CA TYR A 109 35.82 -49.26 48.73
C TYR A 109 34.61 -49.10 49.63
N PHE A 110 34.68 -49.74 50.79
CA PHE A 110 33.67 -49.64 51.84
C PHE A 110 34.33 -49.23 53.14
N LEU A 111 33.73 -48.25 53.81
CA LEU A 111 34.09 -47.81 55.15
C LEU A 111 32.91 -48.12 56.08
N ASP A 112 33.10 -49.01 57.04
CA ASP A 112 32.05 -49.53 57.93
C ASP A 112 30.79 -49.99 57.19
N GLY A 113 30.99 -50.70 56.07
CA GLY A 113 29.91 -51.20 55.22
C GLY A 113 29.29 -50.16 54.28
N LYS A 114 29.65 -48.87 54.37
CA LYS A 114 29.18 -47.83 53.45
C LYS A 114 30.12 -47.68 52.27
N HIS A 115 29.58 -47.67 51.06
CA HIS A 115 30.36 -47.41 49.86
C HIS A 115 30.92 -45.97 49.87
N ILE A 116 32.21 -45.83 49.63
CA ILE A 116 32.93 -44.54 49.65
C ILE A 116 33.80 -44.40 48.41
N THR A 117 34.00 -43.18 47.94
CA THR A 117 34.85 -42.98 46.75
C THR A 117 36.32 -43.20 47.09
N LYS A 118 37.09 -43.64 46.10
CA LYS A 118 38.54 -43.80 46.25
C LYS A 118 39.23 -42.52 46.74
N THR A 119 38.82 -41.36 46.21
CA THR A 119 39.43 -40.06 46.56
C THR A 119 39.21 -39.76 48.05
N GLU A 120 38.03 -40.05 48.57
CA GLU A 120 37.73 -39.86 49.99
C GLU A 120 38.52 -40.83 50.88
N VAL A 121 38.65 -42.10 50.49
CA VAL A 121 39.50 -43.06 51.23
C VAL A 121 40.96 -42.61 51.28
N MET A 122 41.51 -42.14 50.15
CA MET A 122 42.88 -41.65 50.11
C MET A 122 43.06 -40.40 50.98
N ASN A 123 42.11 -39.47 50.95
CA ASN A 123 42.14 -38.30 51.83
C ASN A 123 42.01 -38.69 53.32
N LEU A 124 41.22 -39.72 53.62
CA LEU A 124 41.04 -40.26 54.98
C LEU A 124 42.35 -40.88 55.50
N LEU A 125 42.98 -41.74 54.69
CA LEU A 125 44.26 -42.36 54.99
C LEU A 125 45.37 -41.30 55.13
N GLU A 126 45.38 -40.28 54.27
CA GLU A 126 46.32 -39.16 54.34
C GLU A 126 46.14 -38.34 55.62
N SER A 127 44.89 -38.09 56.03
CA SER A 127 44.56 -37.42 57.30
C SER A 127 45.03 -38.22 58.51
N ALA A 128 44.96 -39.56 58.43
CA ALA A 128 45.51 -40.46 59.43
C ALA A 128 47.05 -40.59 59.37
N GLY A 129 47.71 -39.92 58.42
CA GLY A 129 49.17 -39.91 58.27
C GLY A 129 49.75 -41.06 57.44
N PHE A 130 48.92 -41.78 56.69
CA PHE A 130 49.40 -42.68 55.65
C PHE A 130 49.76 -41.87 54.41
N SER A 131 51.02 -41.91 53.98
CA SER A 131 51.42 -41.20 52.78
C SER A 131 50.89 -41.86 51.50
N ARG A 132 50.36 -41.04 50.59
CA ARG A 132 49.74 -41.47 49.32
C ARG A 132 50.75 -41.97 48.30
N SER A 133 51.98 -41.42 48.27
CA SER A 133 52.93 -41.64 47.18
C SER A 133 54.08 -42.59 47.52
N ASN A 134 54.43 -42.71 48.80
CA ASN A 134 55.51 -43.58 49.26
C ASN A 134 55.20 -44.19 50.63
N PRO A 135 54.82 -45.49 50.67
CA PRO A 135 54.60 -46.19 51.91
C PRO A 135 55.95 -46.52 52.57
N TYR A 136 56.55 -45.56 53.25
CA TYR A 136 57.71 -45.82 54.14
C TYR A 136 57.35 -46.86 55.23
N TYR A 137 56.06 -47.01 55.49
CA TYR A 137 55.47 -48.01 56.39
C TYR A 137 55.42 -49.43 55.80
N VAL A 138 55.76 -49.64 54.51
CA VAL A 138 55.88 -50.98 53.89
C VAL A 138 57.24 -51.15 53.24
N VAL A 139 58.10 -51.95 53.88
CA VAL A 139 59.41 -52.30 53.32
C VAL A 139 59.30 -53.61 52.53
N GLN A 140 59.32 -53.50 51.20
CA GLN A 140 59.36 -54.67 50.33
C GLN A 140 60.76 -55.27 50.24
N GLN A 141 60.83 -56.54 49.87
CA GLN A 141 62.08 -57.14 49.41
C GLN A 141 62.68 -56.29 48.28
N GLY A 142 63.96 -55.92 48.43
CA GLY A 142 64.66 -55.04 47.48
C GLY A 142 64.43 -53.52 47.68
N LYS A 143 63.43 -53.09 48.45
CA LYS A 143 63.18 -51.65 48.70
C LYS A 143 64.35 -50.99 49.44
N ILE A 144 65.01 -51.71 50.35
CA ILE A 144 66.20 -51.23 51.07
C ILE A 144 67.32 -50.86 50.09
N ALA A 145 67.61 -51.73 49.11
CA ALA A 145 68.60 -51.46 48.07
C ALA A 145 68.18 -50.25 47.20
N SER A 146 66.88 -50.11 46.89
CA SER A 146 66.40 -48.94 46.15
C SER A 146 66.61 -47.63 46.92
N LEU A 147 66.36 -47.62 48.24
CA LEU A 147 66.57 -46.44 49.09
C LEU A 147 68.05 -46.04 49.14
N THR A 148 68.96 -47.01 49.14
CA THR A 148 70.42 -46.73 49.08
C THR A 148 70.89 -46.19 47.73
N LEU A 149 70.17 -46.51 46.64
CA LEU A 149 70.52 -46.10 45.27
C LEU A 149 69.76 -44.85 44.79
N MET A 150 68.84 -44.30 45.59
CA MET A 150 68.06 -43.10 45.23
C MET A 150 68.96 -41.89 44.98
N LYS A 151 68.60 -41.11 43.95
CA LYS A 151 69.23 -39.82 43.68
C LYS A 151 68.85 -38.80 44.76
N ASP A 152 69.69 -37.77 44.94
CA ASP A 152 69.44 -36.74 45.96
C ASP A 152 68.11 -36.00 45.77
N SER A 153 67.66 -35.81 44.52
CA SER A 153 66.34 -35.24 44.22
C SER A 153 65.19 -36.12 44.70
N GLU A 154 65.27 -37.44 44.46
CA GLU A 154 64.26 -38.41 44.90
C GLU A 154 64.26 -38.54 46.43
N ARG A 155 65.44 -38.44 47.05
CA ARG A 155 65.58 -38.39 48.51
C ARG A 155 64.96 -37.12 49.09
N LEU A 156 65.14 -35.97 48.45
CA LEU A 156 64.49 -34.72 48.84
C LEU A 156 62.97 -34.81 48.71
N ASP A 157 62.46 -35.39 47.62
CA ASP A 157 61.02 -35.61 47.44
C ASP A 157 60.45 -36.53 48.52
N LEU A 158 61.18 -37.59 48.88
CA LEU A 158 60.83 -38.44 50.02
C LEU A 158 60.82 -37.65 51.34
N LEU A 159 61.81 -36.79 51.58
CA LEU A 159 61.84 -35.95 52.79
C LEU A 159 60.68 -34.94 52.83
N LYS A 160 60.32 -34.35 51.69
CA LYS A 160 59.15 -33.45 51.57
C LYS A 160 57.84 -34.19 51.83
N GLU A 161 57.75 -35.42 51.37
CA GLU A 161 56.60 -36.29 51.61
C GLU A 161 56.50 -36.66 53.09
N ILE A 162 57.60 -37.05 53.74
CA ILE A 162 57.66 -37.31 55.19
C ILE A 162 57.31 -36.04 55.98
N GLY A 163 57.78 -34.88 55.53
CA GLY A 163 57.47 -33.58 56.13
C GLY A 163 56.06 -33.08 55.85
N GLY A 164 55.24 -33.80 55.06
CA GLY A 164 53.88 -33.41 54.70
C GLY A 164 53.78 -32.12 53.87
N THR A 165 54.89 -31.58 53.37
CA THR A 165 54.91 -30.29 52.65
C THR A 165 54.43 -30.40 51.21
N ARG A 166 54.39 -31.62 50.66
CA ARG A 166 53.97 -31.89 49.28
C ARG A 166 52.53 -31.44 48.98
N VAL A 167 51.58 -31.76 49.86
CA VAL A 167 50.16 -31.38 49.71
C VAL A 167 50.01 -29.85 49.70
N TYR A 168 50.74 -29.18 50.58
CA TYR A 168 50.76 -27.72 50.64
C TYR A 168 51.35 -27.11 49.37
N GLU A 169 52.49 -27.62 48.87
CA GLU A 169 53.11 -27.15 47.63
C GLU A 169 52.19 -27.34 46.41
N GLU A 170 51.48 -28.47 46.33
CA GLU A 170 50.55 -28.77 45.25
C GLU A 170 49.33 -27.84 45.28
N ARG A 171 48.65 -27.72 46.43
CA ARG A 171 47.52 -26.79 46.61
C ARG A 171 47.91 -25.34 46.36
N ARG A 172 49.12 -24.93 46.79
CA ARG A 172 49.66 -23.59 46.52
C ARG A 172 49.85 -23.37 45.02
N ARG A 173 50.40 -24.35 44.30
CA ARG A 173 50.62 -24.26 42.85
C ARG A 173 49.29 -24.14 42.10
N GLU A 174 48.30 -24.94 42.46
CA GLU A 174 46.95 -24.85 41.89
C GLU A 174 46.30 -23.50 42.18
N SER A 175 46.38 -23.02 43.43
CA SER A 175 45.83 -21.73 43.82
C SER A 175 46.49 -20.56 43.07
N LEU A 176 47.81 -20.60 42.88
CA LEU A 176 48.54 -19.60 42.10
C LEU A 176 48.10 -19.59 40.63
N LYS A 177 47.84 -20.77 40.05
CA LYS A 177 47.32 -20.88 38.68
C LYS A 177 45.92 -20.25 38.56
N ILE A 178 45.01 -20.57 39.50
CA ILE A 178 43.66 -19.97 39.54
C ILE A 178 43.74 -18.45 39.69
N MET A 179 44.65 -17.95 40.53
CA MET A 179 44.85 -16.52 40.73
C MET A 179 45.35 -15.83 39.46
N GLN A 180 46.26 -16.46 38.71
CA GLN A 180 46.75 -15.95 37.43
C GLN A 180 45.63 -15.88 36.39
N ASP A 181 44.83 -16.95 36.26
CA ASP A 181 43.71 -17.00 35.32
C ASP A 181 42.65 -15.94 35.65
N THR A 182 42.37 -15.74 36.94
CA THR A 182 41.45 -14.70 37.42
C THR A 182 42.00 -13.30 37.15
N GLY A 183 43.31 -13.08 37.31
CA GLY A 183 43.98 -11.83 36.97
C GLY A 183 43.85 -11.49 35.48
N ASN A 184 43.97 -12.48 34.60
CA ASN A 184 43.79 -12.31 33.15
C ASN A 184 42.34 -11.95 32.80
N LYS A 185 41.35 -12.64 33.39
CA LYS A 185 39.93 -12.30 33.22
C LYS A 185 39.62 -10.87 33.67
N ARG A 186 40.18 -10.44 34.81
CA ARG A 186 40.02 -9.06 35.29
C ARG A 186 40.56 -8.03 34.31
N LYS A 187 41.72 -8.28 33.69
CA LYS A 187 42.29 -7.39 32.66
C LYS A 187 41.37 -7.26 31.44
N GLN A 188 40.79 -8.36 30.99
CA GLN A 188 39.82 -8.35 29.88
C GLN A 188 38.58 -7.53 30.23
N ILE A 189 38.04 -7.68 31.45
CA ILE A 189 36.90 -6.88 31.90
C ILE A 189 37.24 -5.38 31.89
N ILE A 190 38.41 -4.99 32.38
CA ILE A 190 38.84 -3.59 32.39
C ILE A 190 38.93 -3.03 30.96
N GLN A 191 39.44 -3.79 30.00
CA GLN A 191 39.49 -3.38 28.60
C GLN A 191 38.08 -3.16 28.01
N VAL A 192 37.14 -4.06 28.30
CA VAL A 192 35.75 -3.92 27.86
C VAL A 192 35.10 -2.68 28.48
N VAL A 193 35.34 -2.40 29.76
CA VAL A 193 34.84 -1.20 30.43
C VAL A 193 35.39 0.07 29.77
N GLN A 194 36.69 0.12 29.47
CA GLN A 194 37.29 1.27 28.78
C GLN A 194 36.68 1.50 27.39
N TYR A 195 36.42 0.43 26.65
CA TYR A 195 35.73 0.51 25.35
C TYR A 195 34.30 1.03 25.50
N LEU A 196 33.57 0.58 26.53
CA LEU A 196 32.22 1.09 26.81
C LEU A 196 32.23 2.57 27.19
N ASP A 197 33.22 3.03 27.96
CA ASP A 197 33.37 4.44 28.32
C ASP A 197 33.66 5.31 27.08
N GLU A 198 34.46 4.82 26.13
CA GLU A 198 34.70 5.50 24.86
C GLU A 198 33.42 5.57 24.02
N ARG A 199 32.68 4.46 23.92
CA ARG A 199 31.41 4.43 23.20
C ARG A 199 30.33 5.31 23.83
N LEU A 200 30.34 5.44 25.17
CA LEU A 200 29.46 6.36 25.88
C LEU A 200 29.78 7.82 25.55
N LYS A 201 31.05 8.19 25.42
CA LYS A 201 31.44 9.54 25.01
C LYS A 201 30.98 9.86 23.58
N GLU A 202 31.16 8.94 22.65
CA GLU A 202 30.65 9.09 21.28
C GLU A 202 29.13 9.28 21.28
N LEU A 203 28.39 8.51 22.09
CA LEU A 203 26.94 8.66 22.22
C LEU A 203 26.52 10.01 22.85
N ASP A 204 27.30 10.54 23.79
CA ASP A 204 27.05 11.87 24.35
C ASP A 204 27.29 12.98 23.32
N GLU A 205 28.30 12.84 22.46
CA GLU A 205 28.53 13.76 21.32
C GLU A 205 27.38 13.68 20.30
N GLU A 206 26.98 12.47 19.88
CA GLU A 206 25.83 12.24 18.99
C GLU A 206 24.53 12.83 19.56
N LYS A 207 24.34 12.71 20.88
CA LYS A 207 23.18 13.29 21.59
C LYS A 207 23.18 14.82 21.52
N GLU A 208 24.32 15.47 21.71
CA GLU A 208 24.41 16.92 21.64
C GLU A 208 24.22 17.42 20.19
N GLU A 209 24.75 16.71 19.20
CA GLU A 209 24.49 16.97 17.78
C GLU A 209 22.99 16.84 17.46
N LEU A 210 22.33 15.78 17.91
CA LEU A 210 20.89 15.58 17.73
C LEU A 210 20.08 16.70 18.41
N ARG A 211 20.52 17.18 19.57
CA ARG A 211 19.87 18.29 20.28
C ARG A 211 19.98 19.58 19.49
N GLN A 212 21.14 19.88 18.91
CA GLN A 212 21.33 21.03 18.03
C GLN A 212 20.48 20.90 16.77
N TYR A 213 20.45 19.72 16.14
CA TYR A 213 19.59 19.43 15.00
C TYR A 213 18.10 19.68 15.32
N GLN A 214 17.61 19.19 16.46
CA GLN A 214 16.22 19.40 16.87
C GLN A 214 15.89 20.88 17.10
N HIS A 215 16.86 21.66 17.61
CA HIS A 215 16.68 23.11 17.75
C HIS A 215 16.58 23.79 16.38
N LEU A 216 17.52 23.49 15.47
CA LEU A 216 17.51 24.02 14.10
C LEU A 216 16.28 23.57 13.30
N ASP A 217 15.80 22.34 13.48
CA ASP A 217 14.59 21.86 12.79
C ASP A 217 13.33 22.56 13.33
N LYS A 218 13.28 22.88 14.62
CA LYS A 218 12.19 23.71 15.18
C LYS A 218 12.22 25.12 14.60
N GLU A 219 13.39 25.74 14.49
CA GLU A 219 13.54 27.05 13.85
C GLU A 219 13.13 26.99 12.38
N ARG A 220 13.61 25.99 11.63
CA ARG A 220 13.23 25.75 10.23
C ARG A 220 11.72 25.63 10.07
N LYS A 221 11.06 24.80 10.89
CA LYS A 221 9.59 24.63 10.87
C LYS A 221 8.85 25.93 11.20
N SER A 222 9.37 26.74 12.12
CA SER A 222 8.77 28.03 12.46
C SER A 222 8.86 29.02 11.30
N LEU A 223 9.99 29.06 10.60
CA LEU A 223 10.20 29.88 9.41
C LEU A 223 9.35 29.39 8.24
N GLU A 224 9.30 28.08 8.01
CA GLU A 224 8.48 27.45 6.98
C GLU A 224 6.99 27.75 7.20
N TYR A 225 6.51 27.63 8.44
CA TYR A 225 5.15 28.05 8.79
C TYR A 225 4.91 29.54 8.54
N ALA A 226 5.86 30.41 8.87
CA ALA A 226 5.75 31.85 8.62
C ALA A 226 5.68 32.17 7.11
N ILE A 227 6.48 31.48 6.29
CA ILE A 227 6.44 31.60 4.82
C ILE A 227 5.09 31.15 4.29
N PHE A 228 4.61 29.96 4.66
CA PHE A 228 3.31 29.47 4.22
C PHE A 228 2.15 30.36 4.68
N ASN A 229 2.23 30.91 5.90
CA ASN A 229 1.22 31.86 6.36
C ASN A 229 1.21 33.13 5.50
N LYS A 230 2.39 33.66 5.16
CA LYS A 230 2.52 34.80 4.25
C LYS A 230 1.97 34.48 2.85
N GLU A 231 2.29 33.32 2.28
CA GLU A 231 1.76 32.90 0.98
C GLU A 231 0.23 32.78 1.00
N VAL A 232 -0.35 32.26 2.08
CA VAL A 232 -1.80 32.20 2.26
C VAL A 232 -2.41 33.60 2.38
N GLN A 233 -1.76 34.53 3.10
CA GLN A 233 -2.20 35.92 3.18
C GLN A 233 -2.15 36.60 1.81
N ASP A 234 -1.05 36.45 1.07
CA ASP A 234 -0.89 37.01 -0.27
C ASP A 234 -1.93 36.44 -1.24
N ALA A 235 -2.20 35.12 -1.16
CA ALA A 235 -3.24 34.47 -1.96
C ALA A 235 -4.64 34.99 -1.61
N ARG A 236 -4.94 35.20 -0.32
CA ARG A 236 -6.21 35.80 0.13
C ARG A 236 -6.36 37.24 -0.33
N GLN A 237 -5.29 38.02 -0.30
CA GLN A 237 -5.30 39.40 -0.79
C GLN A 237 -5.58 39.44 -2.30
N LYS A 238 -4.89 38.61 -3.08
CA LYS A 238 -5.15 38.47 -4.52
C LYS A 238 -6.58 38.00 -4.81
N LEU A 239 -7.12 37.08 -4.00
CA LEU A 239 -8.50 36.64 -4.14
C LEU A 239 -9.47 37.80 -3.89
N ALA A 240 -9.26 38.59 -2.84
CA ALA A 240 -10.07 39.76 -2.54
C ALA A 240 -10.01 40.82 -3.66
N GLU A 241 -8.84 41.07 -4.23
CA GLU A 241 -8.66 41.96 -5.38
C GLU A 241 -9.44 41.47 -6.61
N ILE A 242 -9.41 40.16 -6.89
CA ILE A 242 -10.17 39.55 -7.99
C ILE A 242 -11.68 39.61 -7.72
N GLU A 243 -12.12 39.35 -6.49
CA GLU A 243 -13.53 39.46 -6.11
C GLU A 243 -14.03 40.90 -6.26
N GLU A 244 -13.25 41.90 -5.84
CA GLU A 244 -13.59 43.31 -6.01
C GLU A 244 -13.61 43.72 -7.49
N ALA A 245 -12.67 43.22 -8.30
CA ALA A 245 -12.72 43.43 -9.74
C ALA A 245 -13.97 42.78 -10.36
N ARG A 246 -14.35 41.58 -9.90
CA ARG A 246 -15.54 40.86 -10.37
C ARG A 246 -16.82 41.58 -9.97
N THR A 247 -16.93 42.12 -8.76
CA THR A 247 -18.10 42.90 -8.33
C THR A 247 -18.23 44.18 -9.15
N LYS A 248 -17.13 44.92 -9.37
CA LYS A 248 -17.13 46.10 -10.26
C LYS A 248 -17.58 45.75 -11.69
N VAL A 249 -17.08 44.66 -12.26
CA VAL A 249 -17.52 44.18 -13.58
C VAL A 249 -19.00 43.79 -13.57
N SER A 250 -19.47 43.13 -12.52
CA SER A 250 -20.88 42.76 -12.35
C SER A 250 -21.77 44.00 -12.24
N GLU A 251 -21.37 45.03 -11.52
CA GLU A 251 -22.08 46.31 -11.42
C GLU A 251 -22.12 47.04 -12.76
N ILE A 252 -21.00 47.09 -13.48
CA ILE A 252 -20.95 47.67 -14.83
C ILE A 252 -21.86 46.89 -15.78
N SER A 253 -21.83 45.56 -15.72
CA SER A 253 -22.68 44.69 -16.54
C SER A 253 -24.16 44.90 -16.20
N ALA A 254 -24.53 45.00 -14.93
CA ALA A 254 -25.89 45.31 -14.50
C ALA A 254 -26.34 46.70 -14.98
N LYS A 255 -25.49 47.73 -14.87
CA LYS A 255 -25.76 49.07 -15.42
C LYS A 255 -25.96 49.03 -16.93
N LYS A 256 -25.08 48.33 -17.66
CA LYS A 256 -25.19 48.18 -19.12
C LYS A 256 -26.42 47.39 -19.52
N TYR A 257 -26.79 46.36 -18.76
CA TYR A 257 -28.01 45.60 -18.97
C TYR A 257 -29.25 46.50 -18.80
N ASN A 258 -29.30 47.32 -17.75
CA ASN A 258 -30.38 48.28 -17.55
C ASN A 258 -30.41 49.36 -18.66
N GLU A 259 -29.26 49.89 -19.08
CA GLU A 259 -29.19 50.82 -20.22
C GLU A 259 -29.72 50.20 -21.52
N VAL A 260 -29.42 48.92 -21.78
CA VAL A 260 -29.95 48.18 -22.93
C VAL A 260 -31.46 47.98 -22.79
N LEU A 261 -31.95 47.69 -21.58
CA LEU A 261 -33.37 47.52 -21.31
C LEU A 261 -34.15 48.84 -21.54
N ASP A 262 -33.64 49.95 -21.01
CA ASP A 262 -34.19 51.29 -21.23
C ASP A 262 -34.15 51.67 -22.73
N ALA A 263 -33.06 51.35 -23.42
CA ALA A 263 -32.96 51.58 -24.86
C ALA A 263 -33.95 50.70 -25.65
N HIS A 264 -34.18 49.47 -25.21
CA HIS A 264 -35.15 48.57 -25.81
C HIS A 264 -36.59 49.07 -25.58
N GLU A 265 -36.93 49.55 -24.38
CA GLU A 265 -38.24 50.16 -24.10
C GLU A 265 -38.45 51.40 -24.96
N LYS A 266 -37.47 52.31 -25.02
CA LYS A 266 -37.52 53.49 -25.90
C LYS A 266 -37.66 53.11 -27.36
N SER A 267 -36.96 52.08 -27.82
CA SER A 267 -37.09 51.58 -29.20
C SER A 267 -38.49 51.02 -29.47
N LYS A 268 -39.07 50.31 -28.50
CA LYS A 268 -40.44 49.76 -28.60
C LYS A 268 -41.49 50.88 -28.61
N ASP A 269 -41.32 51.91 -27.79
CA ASP A 269 -42.17 53.10 -27.79
C ASP A 269 -42.06 53.87 -29.11
N LEU A 270 -40.84 54.05 -29.63
CA LEU A 270 -40.60 54.64 -30.95
C LEU A 270 -41.20 53.80 -32.08
N GLU A 271 -41.13 52.48 -32.02
CA GLU A 271 -41.79 51.59 -32.98
C GLU A 271 -43.31 51.70 -32.91
N SER A 272 -43.89 51.83 -31.71
CA SER A 272 -45.33 52.05 -31.54
C SER A 272 -45.74 53.40 -32.12
N ASN A 273 -45.01 54.46 -31.77
CA ASN A 273 -45.24 55.80 -32.30
C ASN A 273 -45.07 55.84 -33.82
N LEU A 274 -44.06 55.15 -34.38
CA LEU A 274 -43.91 55.01 -35.82
C LEU A 274 -45.10 54.27 -36.42
N LYS A 275 -45.58 53.17 -35.83
CA LYS A 275 -46.78 52.47 -36.33
C LYS A 275 -48.00 53.38 -36.34
N ASP A 276 -48.20 54.18 -35.31
CA ASP A 276 -49.33 55.09 -35.21
C ASP A 276 -49.21 56.27 -36.19
N ILE A 277 -48.03 56.90 -36.30
CA ILE A 277 -47.75 57.91 -37.33
C ILE A 277 -47.90 57.30 -38.73
N THR A 278 -47.51 56.05 -38.95
CA THR A 278 -47.65 55.39 -40.26
C THR A 278 -49.12 55.12 -40.59
N LYS A 279 -49.95 54.78 -39.59
CA LYS A 279 -51.41 54.67 -39.77
C LYS A 279 -52.03 56.02 -40.09
N GLU A 280 -51.65 57.08 -39.38
CA GLU A 280 -52.10 58.44 -39.64
C GLU A 280 -51.66 58.92 -41.04
N LEU A 281 -50.42 58.62 -41.43
CA LEU A 281 -49.92 58.92 -42.78
C LEU A 281 -50.73 58.14 -43.83
N GLN A 282 -51.06 56.87 -43.59
CA GLN A 282 -51.90 56.09 -44.49
C GLN A 282 -53.33 56.63 -44.58
N SER A 283 -53.93 57.12 -43.48
CA SER A 283 -55.22 57.81 -43.54
C SER A 283 -55.12 59.13 -44.31
N PHE A 284 -54.08 59.94 -44.09
CA PHE A 284 -53.86 61.18 -44.82
C PHE A 284 -53.57 60.94 -46.31
N ILE A 285 -52.86 59.87 -46.67
CA ILE A 285 -52.67 59.48 -48.08
C ILE A 285 -54.01 59.11 -48.71
N LYS A 286 -54.87 58.33 -48.02
CA LYS A 286 -56.21 58.02 -48.51
C LYS A 286 -57.08 59.26 -48.66
N GLU A 287 -57.04 60.18 -47.69
CA GLU A 287 -57.74 61.46 -47.77
C GLU A 287 -57.22 62.31 -48.93
N LYS A 288 -55.91 62.40 -49.11
CA LYS A 288 -55.28 63.10 -50.23
C LYS A 288 -55.69 62.48 -51.57
N GLU A 289 -55.73 61.16 -51.70
CA GLU A 289 -56.21 60.48 -52.92
C GLU A 289 -57.69 60.78 -53.20
N VAL A 290 -58.53 60.84 -52.17
CA VAL A 290 -59.95 61.22 -52.30
C VAL A 290 -60.06 62.67 -52.77
N ILE A 291 -59.30 63.58 -52.17
CA ILE A 291 -59.26 64.99 -52.54
C ILE A 291 -58.69 65.17 -53.96
N GLU A 292 -57.65 64.43 -54.37
CA GLU A 292 -57.15 64.48 -55.75
C GLU A 292 -58.14 63.91 -56.76
N LYS A 293 -58.90 62.85 -56.41
CA LYS A 293 -60.02 62.38 -57.24
C LYS A 293 -61.12 63.42 -57.37
N GLN A 294 -61.41 64.16 -56.31
CA GLN A 294 -62.36 65.27 -56.36
C GLN A 294 -61.81 66.44 -57.19
N ARG A 295 -60.53 66.81 -57.03
CA ARG A 295 -59.85 67.86 -57.79
C ARG A 295 -59.80 67.52 -59.29
N THR A 296 -59.47 66.28 -59.65
CA THR A 296 -59.45 65.84 -61.06
C THR A 296 -60.85 65.81 -61.67
N LYS A 297 -61.88 65.43 -60.91
CA LYS A 297 -63.29 65.58 -61.35
C LYS A 297 -63.66 67.05 -61.55
N ALA A 298 -63.27 67.94 -60.63
CA ALA A 298 -63.52 69.37 -60.74
C ALA A 298 -62.78 69.99 -61.92
N ILE A 299 -61.52 69.61 -62.17
CA ILE A 299 -60.74 70.02 -63.34
C ILE A 299 -61.41 69.53 -64.63
N LYS A 300 -61.83 68.26 -64.71
CA LYS A 300 -62.57 67.75 -65.88
C LYS A 300 -63.83 68.57 -66.15
N LYS A 301 -64.60 68.88 -65.10
CA LYS A 301 -65.81 69.69 -65.21
C LYS A 301 -65.51 71.15 -65.59
N HIS A 302 -64.42 71.72 -65.09
CA HIS A 302 -63.95 73.04 -65.49
C HIS A 302 -63.51 73.05 -66.97
N THR A 303 -62.76 72.05 -67.41
CA THR A 303 -62.32 71.94 -68.82
C THR A 303 -63.48 71.70 -69.77
N GLU A 304 -64.51 70.94 -69.37
CA GLU A 304 -65.76 70.80 -70.13
C GLU A 304 -66.47 72.15 -70.26
N LEU A 305 -66.65 72.88 -69.15
CA LEU A 305 -67.29 74.21 -69.17
C LEU A 305 -66.47 75.25 -69.96
N GLU A 306 -65.14 75.14 -69.95
CA GLU A 306 -64.25 76.04 -70.68
C GLU A 306 -64.23 75.74 -72.18
N LEU A 307 -64.30 74.47 -72.58
CA LEU A 307 -64.54 74.05 -73.97
C LEU A 307 -65.91 74.52 -74.45
N ASP A 308 -66.97 74.33 -73.65
CA ASP A 308 -68.31 74.82 -73.96
C ASP A 308 -68.34 76.36 -74.10
N ALA A 309 -67.64 77.08 -73.22
CA ALA A 309 -67.52 78.54 -73.31
C ALA A 309 -66.75 78.99 -74.57
N LYS A 310 -65.74 78.21 -75.00
CA LYS A 310 -64.96 78.47 -76.21
C LYS A 310 -65.79 78.18 -77.47
N ASP A 311 -66.51 77.07 -77.51
CA ASP A 311 -67.44 76.71 -78.59
C ASP A 311 -68.60 77.71 -78.70
N LEU A 312 -69.11 78.20 -77.56
CA LEU A 312 -70.11 79.27 -77.53
C LEU A 312 -69.53 80.60 -78.02
N ARG A 313 -68.28 80.94 -77.67
CA ARG A 313 -67.61 82.13 -78.23
C ARG A 313 -67.38 82.02 -79.74
N GLU A 314 -66.97 80.86 -80.25
CA GLU A 314 -66.83 80.64 -81.69
C GLU A 314 -68.19 80.74 -82.40
N LYS A 315 -69.25 80.14 -81.86
CA LYS A 315 -70.63 80.29 -82.38
C LYS A 315 -71.13 81.75 -82.35
N ILE A 316 -70.79 82.52 -81.32
CA ILE A 316 -71.16 83.94 -81.21
C ILE A 316 -70.37 84.78 -82.25
N SER A 317 -69.08 84.51 -82.44
CA SER A 317 -68.28 85.23 -83.45
C SER A 317 -68.68 84.91 -84.90
N GLY A 318 -69.11 83.68 -85.19
CA GLY A 318 -69.68 83.30 -86.48
C GLY A 318 -71.00 84.00 -86.77
N ASN A 319 -71.90 84.09 -85.78
CA ASN A 319 -73.18 84.79 -85.91
C ASN A 319 -73.05 86.31 -86.06
N ILE A 320 -72.03 86.93 -85.46
CA ILE A 320 -71.79 88.38 -85.61
C ILE A 320 -71.34 88.73 -87.04
N ARG A 321 -70.58 87.86 -87.71
CA ARG A 321 -70.20 88.04 -89.14
C ARG A 321 -71.40 87.82 -90.07
N ALA A 322 -72.20 86.78 -89.82
CA ALA A 322 -73.42 86.51 -90.62
C ALA A 322 -74.46 87.63 -90.50
N LYS A 323 -74.57 88.29 -89.34
CA LYS A 323 -75.50 89.42 -89.12
C LYS A 323 -75.06 90.73 -89.79
N ALA A 324 -73.75 90.93 -89.99
CA ALA A 324 -73.20 92.13 -90.62
C ALA A 324 -73.40 92.13 -92.15
N ASP A 325 -73.29 90.97 -92.81
CA ASP A 325 -73.50 90.84 -94.25
C ASP A 325 -74.99 90.86 -94.63
N ALA A 326 -75.87 90.28 -93.80
CA ALA A 326 -77.31 90.31 -93.99
C ALA A 326 -77.91 91.73 -93.83
N ALA A 327 -77.33 92.57 -92.99
CA ALA A 327 -77.79 93.96 -92.79
C ALA A 327 -77.49 94.90 -93.97
N LYS A 328 -76.47 94.58 -94.80
CA LYS A 328 -76.16 95.34 -96.02
C LYS A 328 -77.09 95.01 -97.18
N GLN A 329 -77.54 93.76 -97.29
CA GLN A 329 -78.43 93.33 -98.38
C GLN A 329 -79.91 93.72 -98.13
N LEU A 330 -80.36 93.76 -96.87
CA LEU A 330 -81.72 94.17 -96.51
C LEU A 330 -82.03 95.64 -96.83
N LYS A 331 -81.04 96.54 -96.71
CA LYS A 331 -81.23 97.99 -96.97
C LYS A 331 -81.38 98.35 -98.46
N ILE A 332 -80.95 97.47 -99.37
CA ILE A 332 -81.06 97.66 -100.83
C ILE A 332 -82.36 97.03 -101.34
N LEU A 333 -82.83 95.94 -100.71
CA LEU A 333 -84.05 95.22 -101.08
C LEU A 333 -85.34 95.88 -100.53
N GLU A 334 -85.26 96.59 -99.40
CA GLU A 334 -86.38 97.38 -98.85
C GLU A 334 -86.72 98.62 -99.68
N ASN A 335 -85.86 98.98 -100.64
CA ASN A 335 -86.09 100.06 -101.59
C ASN A 335 -86.84 99.62 -102.85
N LYS A 336 -87.84 98.76 -102.63
CA LYS A 336 -89.11 98.91 -103.35
C LYS A 336 -89.00 98.54 -104.84
N ILE A 337 -89.36 97.33 -105.30
CA ILE A 337 -90.35 96.37 -104.78
C ILE A 337 -91.73 97.00 -104.38
N GLN A 338 -91.85 98.32 -104.31
CA GLN A 338 -93.13 99.04 -104.40
C GLN A 338 -93.47 99.34 -105.86
N GLY A 339 -92.50 99.31 -106.79
CA GLY A 339 -92.78 99.43 -108.23
C GLY A 339 -93.18 98.11 -108.88
N SER A 340 -92.71 96.97 -108.38
CA SER A 340 -93.08 95.63 -108.85
C SER A 340 -94.44 95.15 -108.30
N MET A 341 -95.35 96.07 -107.99
CA MET A 341 -96.79 95.80 -107.88
C MET A 341 -97.49 95.82 -109.25
N ASP A 342 -96.86 96.34 -110.32
CA ASP A 342 -97.61 96.64 -111.54
C ASP A 342 -97.32 95.77 -112.78
N GLU A 343 -96.55 94.69 -112.67
CA GLU A 343 -96.60 93.66 -113.72
C GLU A 343 -96.91 92.27 -113.13
N LEU A 344 -98.05 92.26 -112.44
CA LEU A 344 -98.97 91.15 -112.25
C LEU A 344 -99.36 90.53 -113.59
N ASP A 345 -98.45 89.90 -114.37
CA ASP A 345 -98.97 89.22 -115.57
C ASP A 345 -98.16 88.15 -116.28
N LYS A 346 -97.01 87.69 -115.77
CA LYS A 346 -96.26 86.65 -116.52
C LYS A 346 -95.84 85.48 -115.64
N ILE A 347 -96.87 84.78 -115.16
CA ILE A 347 -97.13 83.37 -115.51
C ILE A 347 -95.83 82.53 -115.47
N SER A 348 -95.45 81.82 -114.40
CA SER A 348 -96.14 80.83 -113.53
C SER A 348 -96.56 79.48 -114.17
N PRO A 349 -95.78 78.91 -115.11
CA PRO A 349 -95.79 77.46 -115.26
C PRO A 349 -94.43 76.90 -115.72
N SER A 350 -93.55 76.56 -114.77
CA SER A 350 -92.34 75.76 -115.04
C SER A 350 -91.82 75.00 -113.80
N TYR A 351 -92.49 75.09 -112.64
CA TYR A 351 -92.12 74.34 -111.42
C TYR A 351 -92.64 72.90 -111.45
N ASP A 352 -92.59 72.37 -112.66
CA ASP A 352 -92.81 71.02 -113.06
C ASP A 352 -91.78 70.10 -112.37
N ASP A 353 -92.25 68.87 -112.15
CA ASP A 353 -91.55 67.66 -112.56
C ASP A 353 -90.35 67.14 -111.71
N LEU A 354 -89.66 67.97 -110.91
CA LEU A 354 -88.47 67.48 -110.19
C LEU A 354 -88.73 66.74 -108.86
N VAL A 355 -89.95 66.80 -108.33
CA VAL A 355 -90.30 66.24 -107.00
C VAL A 355 -90.40 64.69 -106.98
N GLN A 356 -90.39 64.01 -108.13
CA GLN A 356 -90.54 62.55 -108.22
C GLN A 356 -89.23 61.74 -108.12
N LYS A 357 -88.04 62.31 -108.36
CA LYS A 357 -86.79 61.53 -108.52
C LYS A 357 -86.01 61.19 -107.23
N GLU A 358 -86.29 61.84 -106.10
CA GLU A 358 -85.41 61.72 -104.92
C GLU A 358 -85.73 60.54 -103.98
N LYS A 359 -86.94 59.98 -104.03
CA LYS A 359 -87.42 58.98 -103.04
C LYS A 359 -86.70 57.62 -103.10
N ASP A 360 -86.02 57.26 -104.18
CA ASP A 360 -85.42 55.93 -104.38
C ASP A 360 -84.05 55.70 -103.69
N ILE A 361 -83.34 56.76 -103.28
CA ILE A 361 -81.97 56.65 -102.74
C ILE A 361 -81.95 56.18 -101.26
N THR A 362 -83.08 56.30 -100.57
CA THR A 362 -83.28 55.98 -99.14
C THR A 362 -83.14 54.48 -98.79
N LYS A 363 -83.03 53.57 -99.77
CA LYS A 363 -83.18 52.11 -99.55
C LYS A 363 -81.90 51.29 -99.34
N ARG A 364 -80.68 51.80 -99.55
CA ARG A 364 -79.44 50.95 -99.55
C ARG A 364 -78.50 51.09 -98.35
N ILE A 365 -78.66 52.10 -97.50
CA ILE A 365 -77.73 52.35 -96.37
C ILE A 365 -78.00 51.41 -95.17
N MET A 366 -79.23 50.90 -95.01
CA MET A 366 -79.65 50.01 -93.91
C MET A 366 -79.00 48.60 -93.90
N GLU A 367 -78.35 48.15 -94.97
CA GLU A 367 -77.78 46.78 -95.06
C GLU A 367 -76.40 46.62 -94.40
N ARG A 368 -75.64 47.70 -94.16
CA ARG A 368 -74.24 47.59 -93.67
C ARG A 368 -74.08 47.61 -92.15
N GLU A 369 -75.08 48.05 -91.40
CA GLU A 369 -75.00 48.15 -89.92
C GLU A 369 -75.24 46.81 -89.20
N LYS A 370 -75.78 45.79 -89.88
CA LYS A 370 -76.24 44.54 -89.23
C LYS A 370 -75.17 43.45 -89.04
N LYS A 371 -73.97 43.57 -89.64
CA LYS A 371 -72.94 42.49 -89.61
C LYS A 371 -71.82 42.66 -88.58
N LEU A 372 -71.71 43.80 -87.90
CA LEU A 372 -70.63 44.05 -86.92
C LEU A 372 -70.93 43.47 -85.51
N SER A 373 -72.18 43.06 -85.25
CA SER A 373 -72.69 42.63 -83.93
C SER A 373 -72.24 41.22 -83.47
N ILE A 374 -71.44 40.49 -84.24
CA ILE A 374 -71.17 39.05 -83.97
C ILE A 374 -69.80 38.79 -83.29
N LEU A 375 -68.96 39.80 -83.05
CA LEU A 375 -67.54 39.60 -82.70
C LEU A 375 -67.10 39.88 -81.25
N TYR A 376 -67.96 40.23 -80.28
CA TYR A 376 -67.47 40.70 -78.96
C TYR A 376 -67.97 39.98 -77.70
N GLN A 377 -68.60 38.80 -77.79
CA GLN A 377 -68.90 38.01 -76.60
C GLN A 377 -68.55 36.52 -76.74
N LYS A 378 -67.28 36.19 -76.52
CA LYS A 378 -66.82 35.08 -75.65
C LYS A 378 -65.27 34.97 -75.61
N GLN A 379 -64.76 34.85 -74.37
CA GLN A 379 -63.46 34.26 -73.97
C GLN A 379 -62.29 35.21 -73.63
N GLY A 380 -61.91 35.21 -72.34
CA GLY A 380 -60.56 34.80 -71.89
C GLY A 380 -59.42 35.82 -71.80
N ARG A 381 -59.12 36.24 -70.55
CA ARG A 381 -57.81 36.51 -69.89
C ARG A 381 -56.65 37.14 -70.69
N ALA A 382 -56.05 38.24 -70.16
CA ALA A 382 -54.73 38.25 -69.49
C ALA A 382 -54.09 39.65 -69.34
N THR A 383 -53.09 39.73 -68.44
CA THR A 383 -51.96 40.70 -68.27
C THR A 383 -52.12 41.73 -67.14
N GLN A 384 -51.12 41.98 -66.27
CA GLN A 384 -49.68 42.28 -66.48
C GLN A 384 -48.76 41.52 -65.48
N PHE A 385 -47.61 40.92 -65.83
CA PHE A 385 -46.37 41.58 -66.28
C PHE A 385 -45.78 41.06 -67.62
N SER A 386 -44.86 41.83 -68.19
CA SER A 386 -44.57 41.94 -69.62
C SER A 386 -43.38 41.15 -70.21
N SER A 387 -42.70 40.23 -69.50
CA SER A 387 -41.85 39.19 -70.16
C SER A 387 -41.39 38.04 -69.25
N LYS A 388 -41.03 36.90 -69.87
CA LYS A 388 -40.54 35.65 -69.23
C LYS A 388 -39.10 35.76 -68.69
N ALA A 389 -38.25 36.59 -69.31
CA ALA A 389 -36.83 36.74 -68.94
C ALA A 389 -36.59 37.54 -67.64
N ALA A 390 -37.50 38.45 -67.27
CA ALA A 390 -37.38 39.23 -66.02
C ALA A 390 -37.69 38.41 -64.76
N ARG A 391 -38.52 37.37 -64.89
CA ARG A 391 -38.86 36.43 -63.80
C ARG A 391 -37.71 35.49 -63.48
N ASP A 392 -37.06 34.95 -64.50
CA ASP A 392 -35.98 33.96 -64.35
C ASP A 392 -34.68 34.60 -63.80
N LYS A 393 -34.41 35.88 -64.10
CA LYS A 393 -33.22 36.61 -63.62
C LYS A 393 -33.28 37.00 -62.14
N TRP A 394 -34.48 37.13 -61.57
CA TRP A 394 -34.70 37.38 -60.14
C TRP A 394 -34.56 36.10 -59.33
N LEU A 395 -35.17 35.00 -59.79
CA LEU A 395 -35.07 33.68 -59.16
C LEU A 395 -33.63 33.13 -59.16
N GLN A 396 -32.84 33.38 -60.21
CA GLN A 396 -31.44 32.93 -60.30
C GLN A 396 -30.47 33.68 -59.36
N ARG A 397 -30.77 34.90 -58.93
CA ARG A 397 -29.94 35.63 -57.94
C ARG A 397 -30.16 35.09 -56.54
N GLU A 398 -31.41 34.86 -56.17
CA GLU A 398 -31.80 34.35 -54.86
C GLU A 398 -31.27 32.91 -54.62
N ILE A 399 -31.30 32.06 -55.65
CA ILE A 399 -30.75 30.70 -55.58
C ILE A 399 -29.22 30.72 -55.38
N LYS A 400 -28.51 31.66 -56.02
CA LYS A 400 -27.05 31.74 -55.98
C LYS A 400 -26.52 32.21 -54.62
N ASP A 401 -27.25 33.09 -53.94
CA ASP A 401 -26.91 33.53 -52.58
C ASP A 401 -27.20 32.44 -51.54
N LEU A 402 -28.28 31.66 -51.72
CA LEU A 402 -28.59 30.50 -50.88
C LEU A 402 -27.59 29.34 -51.07
N GLU A 403 -27.12 29.07 -52.29
CA GLU A 403 -26.08 28.06 -52.57
C GLU A 403 -24.73 28.39 -51.92
N ARG A 404 -24.41 29.68 -51.76
CA ARG A 404 -23.17 30.15 -51.11
C ARG A 404 -23.21 29.95 -49.59
N VAL A 405 -24.39 30.10 -48.97
CA VAL A 405 -24.61 29.81 -47.55
C VAL A 405 -24.63 28.29 -47.30
N LEU A 406 -25.23 27.52 -48.22
CA LEU A 406 -25.27 26.05 -48.14
C LEU A 406 -23.88 25.41 -48.28
N SER A 407 -23.02 25.94 -49.16
CA SER A 407 -21.63 25.47 -49.30
C SER A 407 -20.75 25.82 -48.10
N SER A 408 -20.94 26.98 -47.48
CA SER A 408 -20.29 27.35 -46.21
C SER A 408 -20.66 26.36 -45.09
N ASN A 409 -21.97 26.13 -44.91
CA ASN A 409 -22.47 25.27 -43.83
C ASN A 409 -22.08 23.79 -44.03
N THR A 410 -22.11 23.27 -45.26
CA THR A 410 -21.66 21.88 -45.54
C THR A 410 -20.16 21.69 -45.34
N THR A 411 -19.34 22.73 -45.52
CA THR A 411 -17.90 22.68 -45.24
C THR A 411 -17.62 22.70 -43.73
N GLN A 412 -18.40 23.47 -42.96
CA GLN A 412 -18.36 23.44 -41.49
C GLN A 412 -18.88 22.12 -40.90
N GLU A 413 -19.95 21.57 -41.48
CA GLU A 413 -20.52 20.28 -41.09
C GLU A 413 -19.52 19.14 -41.30
N LYS A 414 -18.80 19.10 -42.44
CA LYS A 414 -17.74 18.11 -42.68
C LYS A 414 -16.60 18.21 -41.67
N LYS A 415 -16.10 19.41 -41.36
CA LYS A 415 -15.04 19.60 -40.36
C LYS A 415 -15.47 19.15 -38.97
N LEU A 416 -16.72 19.46 -38.58
CA LEU A 416 -17.28 19.03 -37.31
C LEU A 416 -17.48 17.51 -37.27
N MET A 417 -17.88 16.87 -38.38
CA MET A 417 -17.97 15.40 -38.44
C MET A 417 -16.59 14.74 -38.32
N GLU A 418 -15.57 15.24 -39.03
CA GLU A 418 -14.19 14.73 -38.92
C GLU A 418 -13.63 14.89 -37.49
N GLU A 419 -13.97 15.98 -36.81
CA GLU A 419 -13.53 16.23 -35.43
C GLU A 419 -14.30 15.36 -34.42
N ILE A 420 -15.59 15.09 -34.66
CA ILE A 420 -16.37 14.11 -33.88
C ILE A 420 -15.83 12.70 -34.06
N GLU A 421 -15.45 12.32 -35.28
CA GLU A 421 -14.91 10.98 -35.58
C GLU A 421 -13.54 10.79 -34.92
N ARG A 422 -12.68 11.81 -34.99
CA ARG A 422 -11.39 11.82 -34.29
C ARG A 422 -11.54 11.74 -32.76
N LEU A 423 -12.49 12.48 -32.19
CA LEU A 423 -12.78 12.41 -30.74
C LEU A 423 -13.36 11.05 -30.33
N LYS A 424 -14.16 10.40 -31.19
CA LYS A 424 -14.64 9.03 -30.94
C LYS A 424 -13.49 8.02 -30.93
N ASP A 425 -12.53 8.14 -31.83
CA ASP A 425 -11.34 7.28 -31.86
C ASP A 425 -10.45 7.50 -30.62
N GLU A 426 -10.28 8.76 -30.18
CA GLU A 426 -9.54 9.07 -28.94
C GLU A 426 -10.25 8.53 -27.68
N ILE A 427 -11.57 8.59 -27.63
CA ILE A 427 -12.38 7.99 -26.55
C ILE A 427 -12.24 6.47 -26.57
N HIS A 428 -12.32 5.83 -27.75
CA HIS A 428 -12.19 4.39 -27.87
C HIS A 428 -10.81 3.90 -27.43
N GLY A 429 -9.74 4.61 -27.83
CA GLY A 429 -8.37 4.32 -27.37
C GLY A 429 -8.18 4.54 -25.87
N CYS A 430 -8.86 5.52 -25.27
CA CYS A 430 -8.87 5.68 -23.81
C CYS A 430 -9.62 4.54 -23.11
N ASP A 431 -10.77 4.12 -23.64
CA ASP A 431 -11.56 3.02 -23.07
C ASP A 431 -10.83 1.67 -23.14
N GLU A 432 -10.13 1.38 -24.24
CA GLU A 432 -9.26 0.19 -24.35
C GLU A 432 -8.11 0.24 -23.33
N ASN A 433 -7.48 1.40 -23.16
CA ASN A 433 -6.43 1.59 -22.16
C ASN A 433 -6.96 1.43 -20.72
N VAL A 434 -8.18 1.90 -20.45
CA VAL A 434 -8.84 1.72 -19.15
C VAL A 434 -9.19 0.25 -18.93
N GLN A 435 -9.69 -0.46 -19.94
CA GLN A 435 -9.93 -1.91 -19.85
C GLN A 435 -8.65 -2.70 -19.60
N ASN A 436 -7.56 -2.41 -20.31
CA ASN A 436 -6.26 -3.05 -20.10
C ASN A 436 -5.68 -2.76 -18.71
N ARG A 437 -5.84 -1.54 -18.20
CA ARG A 437 -5.42 -1.21 -16.82
C ARG A 437 -6.29 -1.93 -15.80
N ARG A 438 -7.60 -2.03 -16.03
CA ARG A 438 -8.51 -2.78 -15.14
C ARG A 438 -8.16 -4.26 -15.10
N SER A 439 -7.92 -4.92 -16.23
CA SER A 439 -7.53 -6.34 -16.27
C SER A 439 -6.17 -6.59 -15.60
N ASN A 440 -5.22 -5.67 -15.76
CA ASN A 440 -3.94 -5.73 -15.04
C ASN A 440 -4.10 -5.58 -13.52
N ILE A 441 -4.99 -4.68 -13.07
CA ILE A 441 -5.33 -4.53 -11.64
C ILE A 441 -5.95 -5.82 -11.12
N THR A 442 -6.93 -6.43 -11.82
CA THR A 442 -7.54 -7.69 -11.37
C THR A 442 -6.53 -8.84 -11.30
N SER A 443 -5.59 -8.89 -12.26
CA SER A 443 -4.50 -9.88 -12.25
C SER A 443 -3.55 -9.69 -11.05
N MET A 444 -3.16 -8.45 -10.77
CA MET A 444 -2.33 -8.12 -9.61
C MET A 444 -3.04 -8.40 -8.29
N GLU A 445 -4.34 -8.08 -8.17
CA GLU A 445 -5.15 -8.38 -7.00
C GLU A 445 -5.24 -9.89 -6.75
N SER A 446 -5.38 -10.70 -7.81
CA SER A 446 -5.36 -12.17 -7.73
C SER A 446 -4.01 -12.70 -7.24
N GLN A 447 -2.89 -12.17 -7.74
CA GLN A 447 -1.54 -12.55 -7.29
C GLN A 447 -1.29 -12.17 -5.82
N ILE A 448 -1.79 -11.01 -5.38
CA ILE A 448 -1.71 -10.57 -3.98
C ILE A 448 -2.56 -11.49 -3.10
N ALA A 449 -3.76 -11.89 -3.54
CA ALA A 449 -4.62 -12.82 -2.81
C ALA A 449 -3.94 -14.19 -2.63
N GLN A 450 -3.37 -14.76 -3.71
CA GLN A 450 -2.62 -16.02 -3.65
C GLN A 450 -1.40 -15.93 -2.72
N SER A 451 -0.67 -14.81 -2.75
CA SER A 451 0.48 -14.60 -1.87
C SER A 451 0.08 -14.48 -0.40
N ARG A 452 -1.04 -13.81 -0.11
CA ARG A 452 -1.61 -13.72 1.25
C ARG A 452 -2.10 -15.06 1.76
N GLU A 453 -2.73 -15.86 0.91
CA GLU A 453 -3.17 -17.21 1.26
C GLU A 453 -1.97 -18.13 1.56
N GLY A 454 -0.94 -18.09 0.71
CA GLY A 454 0.33 -18.77 0.96
C GLY A 454 0.98 -18.35 2.28
N PHE A 455 1.05 -17.04 2.56
CA PHE A 455 1.58 -16.52 3.82
C PHE A 455 0.79 -17.03 5.04
N ASN A 456 -0.54 -17.06 4.96
CA ASN A 456 -1.38 -17.59 6.04
C ASN A 456 -1.15 -19.08 6.28
N ILE A 457 -1.00 -19.88 5.23
CA ILE A 457 -0.67 -21.31 5.34
C ILE A 457 0.67 -21.51 6.04
N TYR A 458 1.70 -20.73 5.68
CA TYR A 458 3.01 -20.80 6.34
C TYR A 458 2.97 -20.31 7.78
N LYS A 459 2.17 -19.28 8.08
CA LYS A 459 1.94 -18.79 9.44
C LYS A 459 1.26 -19.86 10.31
N GLU A 460 0.20 -20.49 9.84
CA GLU A 460 -0.45 -21.61 10.54
C GLU A 460 0.51 -22.79 10.76
N LYS A 461 1.32 -23.13 9.75
CA LYS A 461 2.32 -24.20 9.87
C LYS A 461 3.36 -23.88 10.93
N ARG A 462 3.83 -22.63 10.98
CA ARG A 462 4.76 -22.14 12.02
C ARG A 462 4.13 -22.23 13.40
N ASP A 463 2.89 -21.77 13.55
CA ASP A 463 2.20 -21.76 14.84
C ASP A 463 1.94 -23.19 15.35
N ARG A 464 1.52 -24.11 14.47
CA ARG A 464 1.40 -25.55 14.79
C ARG A 464 2.74 -26.18 15.21
N LEU A 465 3.84 -25.84 14.54
CA LEU A 465 5.18 -26.33 14.91
C LEU A 465 5.64 -25.74 16.24
N HIS A 466 5.31 -24.48 16.52
CA HIS A 466 5.61 -23.84 17.79
C HIS A 466 4.83 -24.48 18.94
N ASP A 467 3.54 -24.74 18.76
CA ASP A 467 2.72 -25.45 19.74
C ASP A 467 3.19 -26.87 19.96
N LYS A 468 3.58 -27.58 18.89
CA LYS A 468 4.17 -28.92 19.00
C LYS A 468 5.49 -28.91 19.77
N ARG A 469 6.35 -27.91 19.55
CA ARG A 469 7.58 -27.72 20.33
C ARG A 469 7.26 -27.48 21.81
N LYS A 470 6.28 -26.63 22.10
CA LYS A 470 5.85 -26.32 23.48
C LYS A 470 5.27 -27.55 24.19
N SER A 471 4.47 -28.35 23.48
CA SER A 471 3.94 -29.62 24.00
C SER A 471 5.04 -30.64 24.28
N LEU A 472 6.02 -30.79 23.37
CA LEU A 472 7.15 -31.70 23.57
C LEU A 472 8.04 -31.26 24.73
N TRP A 473 8.28 -29.96 24.87
CA TRP A 473 9.04 -29.40 26.00
C TRP A 473 8.32 -29.61 27.33
N ASN A 474 6.98 -29.46 27.37
CA ASN A 474 6.19 -29.77 28.55
C ASN A 474 6.19 -31.27 28.89
N GLN A 475 6.16 -32.16 27.87
CA GLN A 475 6.28 -33.60 28.06
C GLN A 475 7.68 -33.99 28.58
N GLU A 476 8.73 -33.39 28.03
CA GLU A 476 10.11 -33.60 28.49
C GLU A 476 10.27 -33.17 29.96
N ASN A 477 9.76 -31.99 30.32
CA ASN A 477 9.77 -31.53 31.70
C ASN A 477 8.91 -32.43 32.63
N GLY A 478 7.76 -32.91 32.14
CA GLY A 478 6.91 -33.84 32.88
C GLY A 478 7.59 -35.18 33.13
N LEU A 479 8.21 -35.77 32.11
CA LEU A 479 8.98 -37.01 32.21
C LEU A 479 10.22 -36.84 33.09
N THR A 480 10.88 -35.69 33.04
CA THR A 480 12.03 -35.39 33.91
C THR A 480 11.58 -35.32 35.38
N ALA A 481 10.46 -34.66 35.65
CA ALA A 481 9.88 -34.60 36.98
C ALA A 481 9.39 -35.99 37.46
N GLU A 482 8.86 -36.83 36.57
CA GLU A 482 8.43 -38.19 36.89
C GLU A 482 9.63 -39.12 37.15
N ILE A 483 10.72 -38.97 36.38
CA ILE A 483 12.01 -39.65 36.64
C ILE A 483 12.56 -39.24 38.00
N ASP A 484 12.54 -37.94 38.33
CA ASP A 484 13.02 -37.44 39.62
C ASP A 484 12.13 -37.94 40.77
N LYS A 485 10.81 -38.02 40.56
CA LYS A 485 9.87 -38.56 41.55
C LYS A 485 10.04 -40.06 41.75
N LEU A 486 10.19 -40.84 40.67
CA LEU A 486 10.45 -42.28 40.75
C LEU A 486 11.81 -42.58 41.38
N ARG A 487 12.84 -41.78 41.10
CA ARG A 487 14.12 -41.86 41.82
C ARG A 487 13.96 -41.62 43.30
N ALA A 488 13.19 -40.60 43.69
CA ALA A 488 12.91 -40.32 45.09
C ALA A 488 12.06 -41.42 45.76
N GLU A 489 11.10 -42.02 45.05
CA GLU A 489 10.29 -43.13 45.55
C GLU A 489 11.08 -44.43 45.67
N VAL A 490 11.98 -44.73 44.73
CA VAL A 490 12.93 -45.86 44.84
C VAL A 490 13.86 -45.65 46.04
N GLU A 491 14.43 -44.46 46.20
CA GLU A 491 15.30 -44.16 47.35
C GLU A 491 14.54 -44.25 48.68
N LYS A 492 13.24 -43.93 48.68
CA LYS A 492 12.37 -44.04 49.86
C LYS A 492 11.93 -45.48 50.13
N ALA A 493 11.70 -46.27 49.09
CA ALA A 493 11.37 -47.70 49.18
C ALA A 493 12.58 -48.52 49.63
N GLU A 494 13.77 -48.23 49.11
CA GLU A 494 15.05 -48.82 49.58
C GLU A 494 15.26 -48.51 51.07
N LYS A 495 15.09 -47.25 51.49
CA LYS A 495 15.14 -46.86 52.92
C LYS A 495 14.05 -47.50 53.77
N SER A 496 12.91 -47.88 53.20
CA SER A 496 11.83 -48.54 53.93
C SER A 496 12.02 -50.05 54.00
N LEU A 497 12.61 -50.67 52.96
CA LEU A 497 12.99 -52.08 52.93
C LEU A 497 14.13 -52.37 53.92
N ASP A 498 15.13 -51.50 53.98
CA ASP A 498 16.22 -51.57 54.96
C ASP A 498 15.73 -51.46 56.41
N ASN A 499 14.61 -50.74 56.64
CA ASN A 499 14.02 -50.61 57.97
C ASN A 499 13.03 -51.75 58.33
N ALA A 500 12.53 -52.51 57.36
CA ALA A 500 11.54 -53.57 57.57
C ALA A 500 12.13 -54.98 57.67
N ILE A 501 13.40 -55.19 57.31
CA ILE A 501 14.08 -56.48 57.37
C ILE A 501 15.23 -56.43 58.41
N PRO A 502 14.98 -56.77 59.69
CA PRO A 502 16.05 -57.11 60.59
C PRO A 502 16.52 -58.53 60.26
N GLY A 503 17.53 -58.62 59.40
CA GLY A 503 18.27 -59.85 59.10
C GLY A 503 17.62 -60.73 58.03
N VAL A 504 18.25 -60.78 56.85
CA VAL A 504 18.84 -62.00 56.26
C VAL A 504 19.56 -61.56 54.97
N SER A 505 20.83 -61.94 54.93
CA SER A 505 21.78 -61.88 53.84
C SER A 505 21.36 -62.55 52.51
N SER A 506 21.96 -62.03 51.43
CA SER A 506 22.64 -62.73 50.29
C SER A 506 21.85 -62.99 48.99
N PRO A 507 22.48 -63.33 47.84
CA PRO A 507 23.84 -63.06 47.32
C PRO A 507 23.86 -62.40 45.90
N SER A 508 25.09 -62.08 45.44
CA SER A 508 25.57 -61.70 44.09
C SER A 508 25.20 -60.35 43.48
#